data_AF-A0A2T0SPM4-F1
#
_entry.id   AF-A0A2T0SPM4-F1
#
_cell.length_a   1.000
_cell.length_b   1.000
_cell.length_c   1.000
_cell.angle_alpha   90.00
_cell.angle_beta   90.00
_cell.angle_gamma   90.00
#
_symmetry.space_group_name_H-M   'P 1'
#
loop_
_entity.id
_entity.type
_entity.pdbx_description
1 polymer ?
#
loop_
_entity_poly.entity_id
_entity_poly.type
_entity_poly.pdbx_seq_one_letter_code
_entity_poly.pdbx_strand_id
1 'polypeptide(L)'
;MTPGVVHIAGMVVLIGPLVRQRCSWCGAVLVDVDKTLIAVPVGQDPTPPTWPIGGLVEIDGNMTSVVDGERLPVNACGLLDPAVTA
;
A
#
# COMPACT_ATOMS: atom_id res chain seq x y z
N MET A 1 -16.94 -14.75 1.52
CA MET A 1 -15.61 -14.13 1.74
C MET A 1 -15.44 -13.13 0.61
N THR A 2 -15.30 -11.85 0.91
CA THR A 2 -15.02 -10.85 -0.14
C THR A 2 -13.58 -11.05 -0.57
N PRO A 3 -13.27 -11.27 -1.86
CA PRO A 3 -11.90 -11.41 -2.32
C PRO A 3 -11.09 -10.15 -1.99
N GLY A 4 -9.80 -10.32 -1.70
CA GLY A 4 -8.87 -9.22 -1.48
C GLY A 4 -8.81 -8.26 -2.66
N VAL A 5 -8.43 -7.01 -2.40
CA VAL A 5 -8.26 -5.97 -3.44
C VAL A 5 -6.77 -5.66 -3.59
N VAL A 6 -6.30 -5.65 -4.84
CA VAL A 6 -4.92 -5.30 -5.15
C VAL A 6 -4.81 -3.80 -5.39
N HIS A 7 -3.88 -3.16 -4.67
CA HIS A 7 -3.56 -1.75 -4.75
C HIS A 7 -2.16 -1.54 -5.31
N ILE A 8 -1.92 -0.33 -5.85
CA ILE A 8 -0.64 0.07 -6.40
C ILE A 8 0.03 1.01 -5.39
N ALA A 9 1.14 0.59 -4.80
CA ALA A 9 1.86 1.37 -3.80
C ALA A 9 2.29 2.72 -4.37
N GLY A 10 1.82 3.81 -3.75
CA GLY A 10 2.21 5.17 -4.11
C GLY A 10 3.50 5.61 -3.42
N MET A 11 3.76 6.92 -3.50
CA MET A 11 4.90 7.52 -2.80
C MET A 11 4.78 7.36 -1.28
N VAL A 12 5.91 7.08 -0.63
CA VAL A 12 6.03 7.18 0.82
C VAL A 12 6.19 8.65 1.19
N VAL A 13 5.33 9.13 2.07
CA VAL A 13 5.31 10.51 2.55
C VAL A 13 5.68 10.53 4.03
N LEU A 14 6.69 11.32 4.37
CA LEU A 14 7.17 11.53 5.74
C LEU A 14 6.84 12.96 6.17
N ILE A 15 6.04 13.12 7.24
CA ILE A 15 5.69 14.42 7.81
C ILE A 15 5.97 14.37 9.31
N GLY A 16 7.14 14.84 9.72
CA GLY A 16 7.60 14.69 11.11
C GLY A 16 7.64 13.21 11.53
N PRO A 17 6.90 12.79 12.57
CA PRO A 17 6.86 11.39 12.98
C PRO A 17 5.91 10.53 12.13
N LEU A 18 5.07 11.14 11.27
CA LEU A 18 4.08 10.40 10.48
C LEU A 18 4.71 9.79 9.23
N VAL A 19 4.44 8.50 9.01
CA VAL A 19 4.80 7.73 7.82
C VAL A 19 3.52 7.31 7.11
N ARG A 20 3.35 7.74 5.87
CA ARG A 20 2.16 7.45 5.07
C ARG A 20 2.51 6.88 3.72
N GLN A 21 1.78 5.86 3.29
CA GLN A 21 1.78 5.37 1.93
C GLN A 21 0.34 5.05 1.56
N ARG A 22 -0.10 5.58 0.42
CA ARG A 22 -1.45 5.34 -0.11
C ARG A 22 -1.34 4.70 -1.48
N CYS A 23 -2.43 4.08 -1.94
CA CYS A 23 -2.55 3.64 -3.31
C CYS A 23 -2.42 4.85 -4.24
N SER A 24 -1.54 4.78 -5.25
CA SER A 24 -1.34 5.85 -6.22
C SER A 24 -2.56 6.08 -7.12
N TRP A 25 -3.43 5.07 -7.25
CA TRP A 25 -4.62 5.12 -8.09
C TRP A 25 -5.87 5.56 -7.33
N CYS A 26 -6.34 4.72 -6.39
CA CYS A 26 -7.61 4.97 -5.68
C CYS A 26 -7.44 5.69 -4.34
N GLY A 27 -6.20 5.90 -3.87
CA GLY A 27 -5.94 6.56 -2.59
C GLY A 27 -6.24 5.70 -1.35
N ALA A 28 -6.46 4.39 -1.45
CA ALA A 28 -6.56 3.50 -0.28
C ALA A 28 -5.32 3.64 0.63
N VAL A 29 -5.49 3.49 1.95
CA VAL A 29 -4.37 3.56 2.90
C VAL A 29 -3.63 2.23 2.90
N LEU A 30 -2.31 2.27 2.70
CA LEU A 30 -1.44 1.09 2.77
C LEU A 30 -0.57 1.15 4.04
N VAL A 31 0.00 2.32 4.33
CA VAL A 31 0.71 2.63 5.58
C VAL A 31 0.16 3.94 6.13
N ASP A 32 -0.15 3.98 7.42
CA ASP A 32 -0.43 5.21 8.18
C ASP A 32 -0.01 4.99 9.63
N VAL A 33 1.20 5.44 9.95
CA VAL A 33 1.86 5.12 11.23
C VAL A 33 2.50 6.36 11.82
N ASP A 34 2.32 6.57 13.12
CA ASP A 34 3.06 7.54 13.90
C ASP A 34 4.25 6.85 14.59
N LYS A 35 5.48 7.24 14.21
CA LYS A 35 6.71 6.68 14.75
C LYS A 35 6.87 6.87 16.26
N THR A 36 6.18 7.84 16.87
CA THR A 36 6.19 8.02 18.34
C THR A 36 5.50 6.89 19.09
N LEU A 37 4.71 6.07 18.39
CA LEU A 37 4.00 4.92 18.95
C LEU A 37 4.76 3.61 18.76
N ILE A 38 5.93 3.63 18.10
CA ILE A 38 6.76 2.44 17.86
C ILE A 38 7.89 2.41 18.88
N ALA A 39 7.99 1.30 19.61
CA ALA A 39 9.13 1.01 20.47
C ALA A 39 10.25 0.32 19.68
N VAL A 40 11.43 0.94 19.62
CA VAL A 40 12.66 0.36 19.08
C VAL A 40 13.82 0.56 20.06
N PRO A 41 14.87 -0.28 20.02
CA PRO A 41 16.10 -0.05 20.78
C PRO A 41 16.70 1.33 20.52
N VAL A 42 17.39 1.89 21.51
CA VAL A 42 18.04 3.19 21.40
C VAL A 42 19.00 3.21 20.21
N GLY A 43 18.87 4.22 19.35
CA GLY A 43 19.70 4.41 18.16
C GLY A 43 19.19 3.71 16.90
N GLN A 44 18.06 2.99 16.95
CA GLN A 44 17.42 2.42 15.76
C GLN A 44 16.34 3.34 15.19
N ASP A 45 16.09 3.23 13.88
CA ASP A 45 15.04 3.96 13.19
C ASP A 45 13.68 3.27 13.42
N PRO A 46 12.68 3.96 14.00
CA PRO A 46 11.33 3.42 14.17
C PRO A 46 10.49 3.39 12.88
N THR A 47 11.06 3.74 11.72
CA THR A 47 10.31 3.75 10.45
C THR A 47 9.91 2.31 10.04
N PRO A 48 8.60 2.01 9.92
CA PRO A 48 8.14 0.68 9.51
C PRO A 48 8.50 0.39 8.05
N PRO A 49 8.53 -0.89 7.65
CA PRO A 49 8.68 -1.24 6.24
C PRO A 49 7.55 -0.66 5.39
N THR A 50 7.90 -0.24 4.18
CA THR A 50 6.98 0.28 3.17
C THR A 50 7.18 -0.50 1.88
N TRP A 51 6.24 -0.37 0.93
CA TRP A 51 6.36 -1.03 -0.36
C TRP A 51 7.08 -0.14 -1.38
N PRO A 52 7.84 -0.72 -2.34
CA PRO A 52 8.36 0.05 -3.46
C PRO A 52 7.24 0.75 -4.23
N ILE A 53 7.49 1.98 -4.71
CA ILE A 53 6.54 2.72 -5.54
C ILE A 53 6.21 1.89 -6.79
N GLY A 54 4.92 1.76 -7.10
CA GLY A 54 4.41 0.94 -8.19
C GLY A 54 4.21 -0.55 -7.83
N GLY A 55 4.68 -0.99 -6.66
CA GLY A 55 4.49 -2.38 -6.20
C GLY A 55 3.01 -2.74 -6.00
N LEU A 56 2.65 -3.98 -6.30
CA LEU A 56 1.30 -4.48 -6.12
C LEU A 56 1.13 -5.08 -4.73
N VAL A 57 0.10 -4.63 -4.02
CA VAL A 57 -0.19 -5.00 -2.62
C VAL A 57 -1.64 -5.46 -2.52
N GLU A 58 -1.86 -6.71 -2.14
CA GLU A 58 -3.20 -7.22 -1.84
C GLU A 58 -3.56 -6.94 -0.39
N ILE A 59 -4.78 -6.44 -0.19
CA ILE A 59 -5.42 -6.29 1.12
C ILE A 59 -6.63 -7.22 1.17
N ASP A 60 -6.60 -8.19 2.09
CA ASP A 60 -7.71 -9.07 2.42
C ASP A 60 -7.97 -9.03 3.94
N GLY A 61 -8.98 -8.25 4.34
CA GLY A 61 -9.25 -7.97 5.75
C GLY A 61 -8.06 -7.30 6.42
N ASN A 62 -7.46 -7.98 7.41
CA ASN A 62 -6.28 -7.50 8.14
C ASN A 62 -4.95 -8.04 7.58
N MET A 63 -5.00 -8.85 6.51
CA MET A 63 -3.83 -9.39 5.86
C MET A 63 -3.38 -8.45 4.75
N THR A 64 -2.07 -8.25 4.66
CA THR A 64 -1.41 -7.55 3.56
C THR A 64 -0.34 -8.45 2.96
N SER A 65 -0.34 -8.61 1.64
CA SER A 65 0.64 -9.42 0.92
C SER A 65 1.15 -8.71 -0.33
N VAL A 66 2.39 -9.00 -0.71
CA VAL A 66 2.96 -8.54 -1.99
C VAL A 66 2.47 -9.47 -3.09
N VAL A 67 2.03 -8.88 -4.19
CA VAL A 67 1.66 -9.61 -5.41
C VAL A 67 2.76 -9.40 -6.44
N ASP A 68 3.25 -10.50 -7.00
CA ASP A 68 4.23 -10.47 -8.10
C ASP A 68 3.52 -10.42 -9.46
N GLY A 69 4.13 -9.72 -10.43
CA GLY A 69 3.63 -9.65 -11.80
C GLY A 69 3.78 -8.28 -12.46
N GLU A 70 3.77 -8.31 -13.80
CA GLU A 70 3.92 -7.11 -14.64
C GLU A 70 2.58 -6.50 -15.12
N ARG A 71 1.46 -7.14 -14.78
CA ARG A 71 0.12 -6.72 -15.19
C ARG A 71 -0.80 -6.55 -13.99
N LEU A 72 -1.76 -5.64 -14.11
CA LEU A 72 -2.81 -5.49 -13.10
C LEU A 72 -3.65 -6.76 -13.05
N PRO A 73 -3.78 -7.41 -11.88
CA PRO A 73 -4.67 -8.55 -11.71
C PRO A 73 -6.14 -8.13 -11.80
N VAL A 74 -7.02 -9.11 -11.98
CA VAL A 74 -8.47 -8.89 -12.17
C VAL A 74 -9.16 -8.22 -10.97
N ASN A 75 -8.55 -8.31 -9.78
CA ASN A 75 -9.01 -7.68 -8.55
C ASN A 75 -8.26 -6.38 -8.21
N ALA A 76 -7.51 -5.80 -9.15
CA ALA A 76 -6.81 -4.55 -8.93
C ALA A 76 -7.78 -3.34 -8.92
N CYS A 77 -7.59 -2.43 -7.97
CA CYS A 77 -8.41 -1.21 -7.86
C CYS A 77 -8.26 -0.25 -9.05
N GLY A 78 -7.20 -0.42 -9.85
CA GLY A 78 -6.91 0.37 -11.04
C GLY A 78 -7.24 -0.32 -12.35
N LEU A 79 -7.86 -1.51 -12.30
CA LEU A 79 -8.30 -2.18 -13.51
C LEU A 79 -9.46 -1.40 -14.12
N LEU A 80 -9.26 -0.89 -15.33
CA LEU A 80 -10.28 -0.17 -16.08
C LEU A 80 -11.23 -1.16 -16.74
N ASP A 81 -12.53 -0.85 -16.74
CA ASP A 81 -13.50 -1.56 -17.56
C ASP A 81 -13.32 -1.15 -19.03
N PRO A 82 -12.91 -2.06 -19.93
CA PRO A 82 -12.73 -1.74 -21.35
C PRO A 82 -14.02 -1.25 -22.01
N ALA A 83 -15.19 -1.66 -21.53
CA ALA A 83 -16.46 -1.20 -22.06
C ALA A 83 -16.74 0.28 -21.77
N VAL A 84 -16.06 0.85 -20.76
CA VAL A 84 -16.24 2.24 -20.32
C VAL A 84 -15.07 3.13 -20.77
N THR A 85 -13.92 2.55 -21.07
CA THR A 85 -12.65 3.30 -21.25
C THR A 85 -12.02 3.20 -22.64
N ALA A 86 -12.71 2.56 -23.60
CA ALA A 86 -12.29 2.43 -25.01
C ALA A 86 -12.97 3.44 -25.94
#